data_AF-A0A820R2Q6-F1
#
_entry.id   AF-A0A820R2Q6-F1
#
_cell.length_a   1.000
_cell.length_b   1.000
_cell.length_c   1.000
_cell.angle_alpha   90.00
_cell.angle_beta   90.00
_cell.angle_gamma   90.00
#
_symmetry.space_group_name_H-M   'P 1'
#
loop_
_entity.id
_entity.type
_entity.pdbx_description
1 polymer ?
#
loop_
_entity_poly.entity_id
_entity_poly.type
_entity_poly.pdbx_seq_one_letter_code
_entity_poly.pdbx_strand_id
1 'polypeptide(L)'
;MGQMNWVTGQTRPDMAYEVCALSTIIGSATVGDIVHANKILNTLKTVKVSLQFPDLGEFQHWKMVCFSDASYANLPDGSSQGGYLVF
;
A
#
# COMPACT_ATOMS: atom_id res chain seq x y z
N MET A 1 6.91 -10.74 -1.60
CA MET A 1 6.73 -9.35 -2.10
C MET A 1 5.47 -9.22 -2.94
N GLY A 2 5.32 -9.95 -4.06
CA GLY A 2 4.10 -9.87 -4.88
C GLY A 2 2.78 -10.11 -4.15
N GLN A 3 2.72 -11.09 -3.25
CA GLN A 3 1.50 -11.35 -2.45
C GLN A 3 1.16 -10.20 -1.48
N MET A 4 2.17 -9.56 -0.86
CA MET A 4 1.94 -8.41 0.00
C MET A 4 1.46 -7.22 -0.85
N ASN A 5 2.07 -7.00 -2.02
CA ASN A 5 1.68 -5.91 -2.92
C ASN A 5 0.26 -6.07 -3.46
N TRP A 6 -0.17 -7.31 -3.68
CA TRP A 6 -1.54 -7.62 -4.08
C TRP A 6 -2.54 -7.28 -2.97
N VAL A 7 -2.26 -7.66 -1.72
CA VAL A 7 -3.13 -7.33 -0.57
C VAL A 7 -3.19 -5.82 -0.35
N THR A 8 -2.07 -5.11 -0.46
CA THR A 8 -2.04 -3.65 -0.29
C THR A 8 -2.79 -2.91 -1.38
N GLY A 9 -2.71 -3.38 -2.63
CA GLY A 9 -3.46 -2.78 -3.74
C GLY A 9 -4.97 -3.01 -3.69
N GLN A 10 -5.45 -4.00 -2.91
CA GLN A 10 -6.87 -4.36 -2.87
C GLN A 10 -7.57 -3.88 -1.58
N THR A 11 -6.96 -4.09 -0.42
CA THR A 11 -7.66 -3.92 0.87
C THR A 11 -6.83 -3.22 1.94
N ARG A 12 -5.52 -3.04 1.74
CA ARG A 12 -4.58 -2.50 2.73
C ARG A 12 -3.71 -1.36 2.18
N PRO A 13 -4.30 -0.24 1.73
CA PRO A 13 -3.53 0.90 1.22
C PRO A 13 -2.62 1.51 2.29
N ASP A 14 -2.93 1.35 3.58
CA ASP A 14 -2.11 1.77 4.71
C ASP A 14 -0.70 1.16 4.73
N MET A 15 -0.53 -0.02 4.12
CA MET A 15 0.75 -0.72 4.06
C MET A 15 1.44 -0.56 2.70
N ALA A 16 0.87 0.23 1.77
CA ALA A 16 1.38 0.37 0.40
C ALA A 16 2.81 0.92 0.37
N TYR A 17 3.12 1.92 1.21
CA TYR A 17 4.46 2.48 1.33
C TYR A 17 5.49 1.45 1.79
N GLU A 18 5.21 0.73 2.89
CA GLU A 18 6.12 -0.28 3.47
C GLU A 18 6.43 -1.40 2.47
N VAL A 19 5.42 -1.88 1.75
CA VAL A 19 5.61 -2.94 0.75
C VAL A 19 6.41 -2.43 -0.44
N CYS A 20 6.20 -1.19 -0.86
CA CYS A 20 6.94 -0.58 -1.96
C CYS A 20 8.40 -0.29 -1.59
N ALA A 21 8.66 0.26 -0.40
CA ALA A 21 10.01 0.50 0.12
C ALA A 21 10.81 -0.80 0.27
N LEU A 22 10.18 -1.88 0.74
CA LEU A 22 10.82 -3.19 0.74
C LEU A 22 11.09 -3.70 -0.68
N SER A 23 10.25 -3.36 -1.66
CA SER A 23 10.42 -3.81 -3.05
C SER A 23 11.60 -3.14 -3.75
N THR A 24 11.96 -1.92 -3.38
CA THR A 24 13.10 -1.21 -3.99
C THR A 24 14.44 -1.73 -3.48
N ILE A 25 14.50 -2.24 -2.25
CA ILE A 25 15.75 -2.74 -1.63
C ILE A 25 16.01 -4.24 -1.86
N ILE A 26 15.12 -4.97 -2.55
CA ILE A 26 15.27 -6.42 -2.82
C ILE A 26 16.64 -6.75 -3.44
N GLY A 27 17.17 -5.87 -4.31
CA GLY A 27 18.44 -6.09 -5.00
C GLY A 27 19.67 -6.07 -4.10
N SER A 28 19.58 -5.47 -2.90
CA SER A 28 20.69 -5.32 -1.94
C SER A 28 20.26 -5.60 -0.50
N ALA A 29 19.23 -6.43 -0.31
CA ALA A 29 18.62 -6.67 0.99
C ALA A 29 19.56 -7.36 1.99
N THR A 30 19.54 -6.89 3.23
CA THR A 30 20.28 -7.45 4.36
C THR A 30 19.40 -8.37 5.22
N VAL A 31 20.01 -9.08 6.18
CA VAL A 31 19.26 -9.89 7.16
C VAL A 31 18.29 -9.02 7.98
N GLY A 32 18.63 -7.75 8.23
CA GLY A 32 17.75 -6.80 8.92
C GLY A 32 16.45 -6.54 8.15
N ASP A 33 16.54 -6.42 6.82
CA ASP A 33 15.39 -6.15 5.95
C ASP A 33 14.43 -7.34 5.89
N ILE A 34 14.96 -8.57 5.96
CA ILE A 34 14.15 -9.80 6.05
C ILE A 34 13.37 -9.84 7.38
N VAL A 35 14.01 -9.46 8.48
CA VAL A 35 13.34 -9.37 9.79
C VAL A 35 12.23 -8.30 9.76
N HIS A 36 12.49 -7.16 9.11
CA HIS A 36 11.48 -6.11 8.93
C HIS A 36 10.30 -6.59 8.07
N ALA A 37 10.57 -7.27 6.95
CA ALA A 37 9.54 -7.85 6.10
C ALA A 37 8.64 -8.86 6.85
N ASN A 38 9.22 -9.66 7.74
CA ASN A 38 8.44 -10.58 8.58
C ASN A 38 7.52 -9.86 9.56
N LYS A 39 7.92 -8.70 10.11
CA LYS A 39 7.05 -7.88 10.96
C LYS A 39 5.86 -7.35 10.18
N ILE A 40 6.09 -6.80 8.98
CA ILE A 40 5.03 -6.30 8.09
C ILE A 40 4.06 -7.42 7.72
N LEU A 41 4.57 -8.60 7.39
CA LEU A 41 3.74 -9.78 7.09
C LEU A 41 2.85 -10.17 8.29
N ASN A 42 3.39 -10.14 9.50
CA ASN A 42 2.59 -10.40 10.70
C ASN A 42 1.51 -9.34 10.89
N THR A 43 1.83 -8.06 10.74
CA THR A 43 0.84 -6.96 10.83
C THR A 43 -0.29 -7.13 9.80
N LEU A 44 0.04 -7.53 8.57
CA LEU A 44 -0.95 -7.81 7.53
C LEU A 44 -1.88 -8.96 7.90
N LYS A 45 -1.38 -9.99 8.59
CA LYS A 45 -2.17 -11.17 8.98
C LYS A 45 -2.96 -10.98 10.27
N THR A 46 -2.45 -10.22 11.23
CA THR A 46 -3.06 -10.05 12.55
C THR A 46 -4.26 -9.11 12.50
N VAL A 47 -4.19 -8.04 11.69
CA VAL A 47 -5.26 -7.06 11.59
C VAL A 47 -6.23 -7.46 10.48
N LYS A 48 -7.41 -7.94 10.88
CA LYS A 48 -8.52 -8.17 9.94
C LYS A 48 -9.17 -6.84 9.57
N VAL A 49 -9.23 -6.56 8.28
CA VAL A 49 -9.86 -5.36 7.72
C VAL A 49 -10.96 -5.81 6.77
N SER A 50 -12.12 -5.14 6.79
CA SER A 50 -13.25 -5.43 5.92
C SER A 50 -13.51 -4.26 4.98
N LEU A 51 -13.77 -4.57 3.70
CA LEU A 51 -14.29 -3.60 2.76
C LEU A 51 -15.78 -3.41 3.03
N GLN A 52 -16.21 -2.17 3.18
CA GLN A 52 -17.62 -1.82 3.29
C GLN A 52 -18.04 -1.13 1.99
N PHE A 53 -19.08 -1.65 1.36
CA PHE A 53 -19.71 -1.06 0.18
C PHE A 53 -21.10 -0.56 0.61
N PRO A 54 -21.19 0.63 1.21
CA PRO A 54 -22.49 1.20 1.57
C PRO A 54 -23.29 1.50 0.31
N ASP A 55 -24.61 1.52 0.44
CA ASP A 55 -25.47 2.07 -0.60
C ASP A 55 -25.14 3.56 -0.78
N LEU A 56 -24.63 3.92 -1.96
CA LEU A 56 -24.24 5.28 -2.32
C LEU A 56 -25.42 6.13 -2.79
N GLY A 57 -26.64 5.57 -2.77
CA GLY A 57 -27.84 6.22 -3.26
C GLY A 57 -27.83 6.37 -4.79
N GLU A 58 -28.63 7.31 -5.29
CA GLU A 58 -28.79 7.49 -6.74
C GLU A 58 -27.49 7.89 -7.43
N PHE A 59 -27.19 7.23 -8.55
CA PHE A 59 -26.00 7.46 -9.38
C PHE A 59 -25.77 8.93 -9.75
N GLN A 60 -26.86 9.70 -9.90
CA GLN A 60 -26.86 11.13 -10.21
C GLN A 60 -26.08 11.98 -9.20
N HIS A 61 -25.92 11.48 -7.97
CA HIS A 61 -25.24 12.15 -6.87
C HIS A 61 -23.81 11.65 -6.62
N TRP A 62 -23.35 10.65 -7.37
CA TRP A 62 -22.01 10.09 -7.18
C TRP A 62 -20.94 11.11 -7.58
N LYS A 63 -19.87 11.18 -6.79
CA LYS A 63 -18.71 12.04 -7.05
C LYS A 63 -17.45 11.19 -7.03
N MET A 64 -16.64 11.31 -8.07
CA MET A 64 -15.31 10.71 -8.10
C MET A 64 -14.38 11.58 -7.27
N VAL A 65 -13.87 11.04 -6.16
CA VAL A 65 -12.89 11.71 -5.31
C VAL A 65 -11.54 11.02 -5.50
N CYS A 66 -10.63 11.69 -6.19
CA CYS A 66 -9.26 11.21 -6.40
C CYS A 66 -8.37 11.77 -5.28
N PHE A 67 -7.79 10.87 -4.48
CA PHE A 67 -6.71 11.22 -3.57
C PHE A 67 -5.38 10.89 -4.26
N SER A 68 -4.51 11.90 -4.42
CA SER A 68 -3.15 11.72 -4.91
C SER A 68 -2.21 11.80 -3.73
N ASP A 69 -1.54 10.69 -3.41
CA ASP A 69 -0.44 10.68 -2.46
C ASP A 69 0.86 10.61 -3.27
N ALA A 70 1.46 11.78 -3.50
CA ALA A 70 2.75 11.93 -4.16
C ALA A 70 3.79 12.35 -3.11
N SER A 71 4.59 11.38 -2.66
CA SER A 71 5.67 11.61 -1.70
C SER A 71 7.00 11.80 -2.45
N TYR A 72 7.54 13.02 -2.41
CA TYR A 72 8.82 13.38 -3.03
C TYR A 72 10.01 12.81 -2.23
N ALA A 73 10.94 12.13 -2.91
CA ALA A 73 12.22 11.64 -2.38
C ALA A 73 12.16 10.73 -1.13
N ASN A 74 11.07 10.01 -0.91
CA ASN A 74 10.85 9.23 0.31
C ASN A 74 11.40 7.80 0.24
N LEU A 75 11.93 7.37 -0.91
CA LEU A 75 12.53 6.04 -1.07
C LEU A 75 14.02 6.04 -0.69
N PRO A 76 14.58 4.89 -0.24
CA PRO A 76 15.98 4.79 0.20
C PRO A 76 17.02 5.18 -0.87
N ASP A 77 16.62 5.20 -2.14
CA ASP A 77 17.41 5.59 -3.30
C ASP A 77 17.18 7.05 -3.76
N GLY A 78 16.33 7.82 -3.04
CA GLY A 78 15.96 9.20 -3.38
C GLY A 78 14.87 9.31 -4.46
N SER A 79 14.27 8.20 -4.89
CA SER A 79 13.19 8.22 -5.88
C SER A 79 11.84 8.66 -5.29
N SER A 80 10.94 9.11 -6.16
CA SER A 80 9.60 9.59 -5.78
C SER A 80 8.56 8.53 -6.06
N GLN A 81 7.56 8.42 -5.20
CA GLN A 81 6.47 7.46 -5.32
C GLN A 81 5.15 8.21 -5.51
N GLY A 82 4.36 7.79 -6.50
CA GLY A 82 3.03 8.34 -6.77
C GLY A 82 1.97 7.25 -6.69
N GLY A 83 1.01 7.41 -5.77
CA GLY A 83 -0.20 6.61 -5.69
C GLY A 83 -1.41 7.40 -6.18
N TYR A 84 -2.24 6.80 -7.03
CA TYR A 84 -3.55 7.34 -7.36
C TYR A 84 -4.60 6.25 -7.15
N LEU A 85 -5.63 6.58 -6.39
CA LEU A 85 -6.77 5.69 -6.15
C LEU A 85 -7.86 6.03 -7.16
N VAL A 86 -8.25 5.07 -8.00
CA VAL A 86 -9.41 5.18 -8.90
C VAL A 86 -10.39 4.11 -8.49
N PHE A 87 -11.61 4.52 -8.16
CA PHE A 87 -12.75 3.64 -7.89
C PHE A 87 -13.56 3.41 -9.17
#